data_AF-A0A2E5Q677-F1
#
_entry.id   AF-A0A2E5Q677-F1
#
_cell.length_a   1.000
_cell.length_b   1.000
_cell.length_c   1.000
_cell.angle_alpha   90.00
_cell.angle_beta   90.00
_cell.angle_gamma   90.00
#
_symmetry.space_group_name_H-M   'P 1'
#
loop_
_entity.id
_entity.type
_entity.pdbx_description
1 polymer ?
#
loop_
_entity_poly.entity_id
_entity_poly.type
_entity_poly.pdbx_seq_one_letter_code
_entity_poly.pdbx_strand_id
1 'polypeptide(L)'
;MDTQFIAENWHLFAALVVICTLLVVDSLRRSGGSSQVSAVQLPQLINHDGAVIVDVCESADFDKGHIPAAINIPMGQLKDNLKRLNKY
;
A
#
# COMPACT_ATOMS: atom_id res chain seq x y z
N MET A 1 -24.49 -19.21 -23.55
CA MET A 1 -24.62 -17.84 -24.10
C MET A 1 -24.77 -18.01 -25.60
N ASP A 2 -25.91 -17.62 -26.13
CA ASP A 2 -26.15 -17.69 -27.57
C ASP A 2 -25.22 -16.70 -28.26
N THR A 3 -24.50 -17.14 -29.29
CA THR A 3 -23.53 -16.31 -30.02
C THR A 3 -24.18 -15.07 -30.63
N GLN A 4 -25.48 -15.17 -30.95
CA GLN A 4 -26.31 -14.09 -31.44
C GLN A 4 -26.49 -12.95 -30.43
N PHE A 5 -26.57 -13.25 -29.13
CA PHE A 5 -26.70 -12.23 -28.08
C PHE A 5 -25.43 -11.38 -27.95
N ILE A 6 -24.25 -12.00 -28.11
CA ILE A 6 -22.95 -11.33 -28.06
C ILE A 6 -22.74 -10.43 -29.28
N ALA A 7 -23.15 -10.91 -30.46
CA ALA A 7 -23.06 -10.14 -31.70
C ALA A 7 -23.95 -8.89 -31.67
N GLU A 8 -25.19 -9.02 -31.20
CA GLU A 8 -26.13 -7.90 -31.07
C GLU A 8 -25.65 -6.86 -30.04
N ASN A 9 -25.11 -7.33 -28.92
CA ASN A 9 -24.71 -6.49 -27.79
C ASN A 9 -23.20 -6.26 -27.70
N TRP A 10 -22.48 -6.27 -28.82
CA TRP A 10 -21.01 -6.22 -28.85
C TRP A 10 -20.41 -5.02 -28.08
N HIS A 11 -21.12 -3.89 -28.08
CA HIS A 11 -20.73 -2.67 -27.37
C HIS A 11 -20.73 -2.84 -25.84
N LEU A 12 -21.65 -3.63 -25.29
CA LEU A 12 -21.65 -3.96 -23.85
C LEU A 12 -20.43 -4.83 -23.49
N PHE A 13 -20.04 -5.76 -24.36
CA PHE A 13 -18.84 -6.56 -24.18
C PHE A 13 -17.56 -5.73 -24.33
N ALA A 14 -17.51 -4.78 -25.26
CA ALA A 14 -16.40 -3.84 -25.38
C ALA A 14 -16.25 -2.98 -24.11
N ALA A 15 -17.36 -2.43 -23.60
CA ALA A 15 -17.38 -1.68 -22.34
C ALA A 15 -16.93 -2.55 -21.16
N LEU A 16 -17.39 -3.80 -21.09
CA LEU A 16 -16.97 -4.76 -20.07
C LEU A 16 -15.45 -5.00 -20.11
N VAL A 17 -14.88 -5.25 -21.29
CA VAL A 17 -13.43 -5.46 -21.44
C VAL A 17 -12.64 -4.22 -21.00
N VAL A 18 -13.11 -3.02 -21.34
CA VAL A 18 -12.48 -1.77 -20.88
C VAL A 18 -12.52 -1.67 -19.36
N ILE A 19 -13.68 -1.89 -18.75
CA ILE A 19 -13.84 -1.83 -17.28
C ILE A 19 -12.96 -2.89 -16.61
N CYS A 20 -12.97 -4.13 -17.09
CA CYS A 20 -12.11 -5.20 -16.58
C CYS A 20 -10.63 -4.82 -16.69
N THR A 21 -10.22 -4.24 -17.83
CA THR A 21 -8.83 -3.81 -18.03
C THR A 21 -8.45 -2.70 -17.06
N LEU A 22 -9.32 -1.69 -16.89
CA LEU A 22 -9.09 -0.60 -15.93
C LEU A 22 -9.00 -1.12 -14.49
N LEU A 23 -9.87 -2.05 -14.10
CA LEU A 23 -9.85 -2.66 -12.77
C LEU A 23 -8.61 -3.51 -12.54
N VAL A 24 -8.18 -4.29 -13.52
CA VAL A 24 -6.93 -5.09 -13.42
C VAL A 24 -5.73 -4.16 -13.31
N VAL A 25 -5.67 -3.10 -14.11
CA VAL A 25 -4.59 -2.10 -14.03
C VAL A 25 -4.60 -1.37 -12.68
N ASP A 26 -5.75 -0.95 -12.17
CA ASP A 26 -5.87 -0.30 -10.85
C ASP A 26 -5.45 -1.25 -9.72
N SER A 27 -5.91 -2.50 -9.76
CA SER A 27 -5.56 -3.53 -8.78
C SER A 27 -4.06 -3.82 -8.75
N LEU A 28 -3.43 -3.97 -9.91
CA LEU A 28 -1.98 -4.18 -10.01
C LEU A 28 -1.17 -2.95 -9.59
N ARG A 29 -1.65 -1.73 -9.92
CA ARG A 29 -1.02 -0.48 -9.45
C ARG A 29 -1.11 -0.33 -7.94
N ARG A 30 -2.23 -0.75 -7.34
CA ARG A 30 -2.45 -0.71 -5.88
C ARG A 30 -1.67 -1.78 -5.12
N SER A 31 -1.37 -2.92 -5.72
CA SER A 31 -0.64 -4.00 -5.03
C SER A 31 0.86 -3.74 -4.87
N GLY A 32 1.40 -2.67 -5.48
CA GLY A 32 2.84 -2.36 -5.44
C GLY A 32 3.35 -1.65 -4.18
N GLY A 33 2.51 -1.46 -3.14
CA GLY A 33 2.81 -0.47 -2.10
C GLY A 33 3.25 -0.99 -0.72
N SER A 34 2.97 -2.24 -0.35
CA SER A 34 3.24 -2.68 1.03
C SER A 34 3.41 -4.19 1.12
N SER A 35 4.67 -4.65 1.12
CA SER A 35 5.00 -5.97 1.65
C SER A 35 4.63 -5.98 3.13
N GLN A 36 3.65 -6.82 3.50
CA GLN A 36 3.31 -6.99 4.91
C GLN A 36 4.47 -7.68 5.62
N VAL A 37 4.86 -7.12 6.76
CA VAL A 37 5.93 -7.66 7.61
C VAL A 37 5.29 -8.22 8.87
N SER A 38 5.59 -9.47 9.22
CA SER A 38 5.13 -10.05 10.48
C SER A 38 5.99 -9.58 11.66
N ALA A 39 5.43 -9.61 12.87
CA ALA A 39 6.16 -9.26 14.10
C ALA A 39 7.41 -10.13 14.32
N VAL A 40 7.41 -11.37 13.82
CA VAL A 40 8.54 -12.31 13.91
C VAL A 40 9.65 -11.94 12.91
N GLN A 41 9.31 -11.38 11.75
CA GLN A 41 10.26 -10.96 10.72
C GLN A 41 10.91 -9.61 11.04
N LEU A 42 10.23 -8.76 11.78
CA LEU A 42 10.66 -7.39 12.05
C LEU A 42 12.07 -7.30 12.69
N PRO A 43 12.45 -8.10 13.71
CA PRO A 43 13.79 -8.03 14.28
C PRO A 43 14.90 -8.36 13.27
N GLN A 44 14.65 -9.29 12.34
CA GLN A 44 15.62 -9.63 11.31
C GLN A 44 15.83 -8.44 10.36
N LEU A 45 14.74 -7.81 9.91
CA LEU A 45 14.77 -6.65 9.03
C LEU A 45 15.51 -5.45 9.68
N ILE A 46 15.28 -5.21 10.97
CA ILE A 46 15.98 -4.16 11.72
C ILE A 46 17.48 -4.46 11.80
N ASN A 47 17.85 -5.69 12.16
CA ASN A 47 19.23 -6.03 12.48
C ASN A 47 20.10 -6.29 11.25
N HIS A 48 19.52 -6.78 10.14
CA HIS A 48 20.28 -7.25 8.98
C HIS A 48 20.05 -6.37 7.75
N ASP A 49 18.84 -5.84 7.58
CA ASP A 49 18.45 -5.12 6.36
C ASP A 49 18.34 -3.60 6.60
N GLY A 50 18.70 -3.13 7.81
CA GLY A 50 18.69 -1.70 8.15
C GLY A 50 17.29 -1.07 8.11
N ALA A 51 16.24 -1.85 8.36
CA ALA A 51 14.87 -1.38 8.22
C ALA A 51 14.55 -0.22 9.19
N VAL A 52 13.87 0.79 8.64
CA VAL A 52 13.44 1.99 9.38
C VAL A 52 11.97 1.85 9.72
N ILE A 53 11.64 1.96 10.99
CA ILE A 53 10.26 1.88 11.46
C ILE A 53 9.69 3.29 11.56
N VAL A 54 8.59 3.53 10.86
CA VAL A 54 7.85 4.80 10.93
C VAL A 54 6.49 4.52 11.54
N ASP A 55 6.22 5.16 12.68
CA ASP A 55 4.93 5.07 13.35
C ASP A 55 4.09 6.29 13.02
N VAL A 56 2.89 6.06 12.48
CA VAL A 56 1.98 7.10 11.98
C VAL A 56 0.90 7.52 12.99
N CYS A 57 0.96 7.01 14.21
CA CYS A 57 0.02 7.39 15.27
C CYS A 57 0.24 8.83 15.77
N GLU A 58 -0.77 9.34 16.48
CA GLU A 58 -0.65 10.61 17.21
C GLU A 58 0.44 10.53 18.26
N SER A 59 1.17 11.62 18.48
CA SER A 59 2.35 11.61 19.37
C SER A 59 2.00 11.20 20.81
N ALA A 60 0.80 11.54 21.29
CA ALA A 60 0.33 11.13 22.62
C ALA A 60 0.13 9.61 22.77
N ASP A 61 -0.16 8.89 21.68
CA ASP A 61 -0.26 7.43 21.70
C ASP A 61 1.10 6.77 21.53
N PHE A 62 1.99 7.38 20.72
CA PHE A 62 3.38 6.97 20.62
C PHE A 62 4.08 7.00 21.99
N ASP A 63 3.87 8.06 22.76
CA ASP A 63 4.46 8.23 24.09
C ASP A 63 3.99 7.18 25.11
N LYS A 64 2.77 6.63 24.95
CA LYS A 64 2.25 5.57 25.82
C LYS A 64 2.91 4.22 25.55
N GLY A 65 3.41 4.01 24.33
CA GLY A 65 4.10 2.79 23.95
C GLY A 65 4.28 2.69 22.44
N HIS A 66 5.50 2.37 22.01
CA HIS A 66 5.88 2.24 20.61
C HIS A 66 6.98 1.19 20.45
N ILE A 67 7.22 0.79 19.19
CA ILE A 67 8.32 -0.13 18.87
C ILE A 67 9.66 0.61 19.10
N PRO A 68 10.64 0.01 19.79
CA PRO A 68 11.94 0.65 20.01
C PRO A 68 12.59 1.10 18.71
N ALA A 69 13.21 2.29 18.74
CA ALA A 69 13.84 2.95 17.59
C ALA A 69 12.88 3.36 16.44
N ALA A 70 11.57 3.24 16.62
CA ALA A 70 10.60 3.81 15.69
C ALA A 70 10.65 5.34 15.67
N ILE A 71 10.38 5.91 14.50
CA ILE A 71 10.28 7.35 14.29
C ILE A 71 8.80 7.70 14.21
N ASN A 72 8.29 8.48 15.17
CA ASN A 72 6.91 8.98 15.10
C ASN A 72 6.79 10.07 14.02
N ILE A 73 5.88 9.87 13.08
CA ILE A 73 5.47 10.83 12.06
C ILE A 73 3.95 10.72 11.92
N PRO A 74 3.17 11.50 12.69
CA PRO A 74 1.71 11.43 12.64
C PRO A 74 1.18 11.52 11.20
N MET A 75 0.11 10.77 10.89
CA MET A 75 -0.40 10.64 9.52
C MET A 75 -0.59 11.98 8.79
N GLY A 76 -1.07 13.01 9.49
CA GLY A 76 -1.26 14.36 8.93
C GLY A 76 0.04 15.05 8.50
N GLN A 77 1.18 14.65 9.06
CA GLN A 77 2.51 15.21 8.80
C GLN A 77 3.36 14.31 7.90
N LEU A 78 2.88 13.12 7.54
CA LEU A 78 3.67 12.11 6.82
C LEU A 78 4.17 12.62 5.47
N LYS A 79 3.29 13.24 4.67
CA LYS A 79 3.62 13.74 3.33
C LYS A 79 4.78 14.73 3.33
N ASP A 80 4.80 15.64 4.30
CA ASP A 80 5.83 16.68 4.42
C ASP A 80 7.16 16.11 4.93
N ASN A 81 7.10 15.01 5.68
CA ASN A 81 8.27 14.35 6.25
C ASN A 81 8.82 13.19 5.40
N LEU A 82 8.20 12.82 4.27
CA LEU A 82 8.70 11.76 3.38
C LEU A 82 10.14 12.03 2.92
N LYS A 83 10.48 13.29 2.65
CA LYS A 83 11.85 13.68 2.25
C LYS A 83 12.89 13.41 3.35
N ARG A 84 12.48 13.46 4.62
CA ARG A 84 13.34 13.18 5.77
C ARG A 84 13.72 11.70 5.85
N LEU A 85 12.83 10.83 5.36
CA LEU A 85 13.05 9.38 5.37
C LEU A 85 14.13 8.94 4.38
N ASN A 86 14.36 9.67 3.28
CA ASN A 86 15.42 9.37 2.31
C ASN A 86 16.85 9.37 2.88
N LYS A 87 17.03 9.88 4.10
CA LYS A 87 18.34 9.93 4.78
C LYS A 87 18.73 8.58 5.40
N TYR A 88 17.72 7.76 5.71
CA TYR A 88 17.90 6.43 6.28
C TYR A 88 17.90 5.40 5.15
#